data_AF-A0A2A3GQJ5-F1
#
_entry.id   AF-A0A2A3GQJ5-F1
#
_cell.length_a   1.000
_cell.length_b   1.000
_cell.length_c   1.000
_cell.angle_alpha   90.00
_cell.angle_beta   90.00
_cell.angle_gamma   90.00
#
_symmetry.space_group_name_H-M   'P 1'
#
loop_
_entity.id
_entity.type
_entity.pdbx_description
1 polymer ?
#
loop_
_entity_poly.entity_id
_entity_poly.type
_entity_poly.pdbx_seq_one_letter_code
_entity_poly.pdbx_strand_id
1 'polypeptide(L)'
;MPNHYSTGADRGVAPYPNLDLSSNDWTFEERAEAVRWYELSHGTGDTRFAQFAPWMIDNNPGGFKRYRGLVPALTSEVPRGIFFVHSYAVTANADGCMYEMIVARQHGFSKRQILDTLNFAFLSGGPRAINAVSDVAGPWLDSWEDKDDAGRIVFPADWSIDPSEFVSGLDTTQIPVSDADEAALRAWHERVNSEVPRFVDLWLKLRGPGYKANRLRYEQATSSAVLPKQIYPLLTMHLGAFEANPAVVRYALRQAKSIGGISRNHIVEIIDTAFVQGNEWKMAVILDGDIADTIEHWDD
;
A
#
# COMPACT_ATOMS: atom_id res chain seq x y z
N MET A 1 -11.62 22.51 5.53
CA MET A 1 -12.39 21.57 6.37
C MET A 1 -11.77 20.20 6.17
N PRO A 2 -11.44 19.43 7.22
CA PRO A 2 -10.90 18.09 7.01
C PRO A 2 -12.00 17.24 6.37
N ASN A 3 -11.73 16.72 5.18
CA ASN A 3 -12.53 15.65 4.61
C ASN A 3 -12.26 14.39 5.45
N HIS A 4 -12.94 14.27 6.59
CA HIS A 4 -13.03 13.00 7.27
C HIS A 4 -13.72 12.04 6.29
N TYR A 5 -13.03 10.99 5.86
CA TYR A 5 -13.71 9.90 5.15
C TYR A 5 -14.87 9.50 6.04
N SER A 6 -16.10 9.69 5.54
CA SER A 6 -17.33 9.37 6.29
C SER A 6 -17.12 7.99 6.92
N THR A 7 -17.25 7.93 8.25
CA THR A 7 -17.32 6.67 8.98
C THR A 7 -18.32 5.82 8.21
N GLY A 8 -17.89 4.75 7.54
CA GLY A 8 -18.58 4.13 6.40
C GLY A 8 -20.01 3.60 6.61
N ALA A 9 -20.71 4.01 7.67
CA ALA A 9 -22.13 3.81 7.93
C ALA A 9 -23.01 4.12 6.71
N ASP A 10 -22.72 5.18 5.95
CA ASP A 10 -23.49 5.52 4.72
C ASP A 10 -23.28 4.52 3.58
N ARG A 11 -22.24 3.69 3.65
CA ARG A 11 -21.88 2.67 2.66
C ARG A 11 -22.12 1.24 3.16
N GLY A 12 -22.85 1.10 4.27
CA GLY A 12 -23.13 -0.20 4.88
C GLY A 12 -21.90 -0.86 5.53
N VAL A 13 -20.83 -0.10 5.78
CA VAL A 13 -19.69 -0.57 6.58
C VAL A 13 -20.11 -0.60 8.04
N ALA A 14 -19.83 -1.71 8.73
CA ALA A 14 -20.13 -1.83 10.14
C ALA A 14 -19.39 -0.73 10.94
N PRO A 15 -20.06 -0.04 11.88
CA PRO A 15 -19.40 0.94 12.72
C PRO A 15 -18.28 0.27 13.52
N TYR A 16 -17.22 1.01 13.82
CA TYR A 16 -16.16 0.51 14.69
C TYR A 16 -16.75 0.13 16.06
N PRO A 17 -16.30 -0.99 16.66
CA PRO A 17 -16.78 -1.40 17.96
C PRO A 17 -16.44 -0.36 19.02
N ASN A 18 -17.36 -0.09 19.93
CA ASN A 18 -17.12 0.83 21.04
C ASN A 18 -16.38 0.10 22.16
N LEU A 19 -15.06 0.31 22.26
CA LEU A 19 -14.19 -0.41 23.19
C LEU A 19 -13.98 0.37 24.49
N ASP A 20 -14.24 -0.24 25.64
CA ASP A 20 -13.76 0.23 26.93
C ASP A 20 -12.27 -0.08 27.07
N LEU A 21 -11.44 0.95 26.89
CA LEU A 21 -9.99 0.89 27.04
C LEU A 21 -9.52 1.02 28.50
N SER A 22 -10.43 1.26 29.45
CA SER A 22 -10.11 1.31 30.88
C SER A 22 -9.99 -0.07 31.53
N SER A 23 -10.51 -1.11 30.86
CA SER A 23 -10.43 -2.51 31.26
C SER A 23 -9.67 -3.34 30.22
N ASN A 24 -8.96 -4.38 30.70
CA ASN A 24 -8.35 -5.38 29.82
C ASN A 24 -9.31 -6.52 29.48
N ASP A 25 -10.44 -6.64 30.19
CA ASP A 25 -11.41 -7.71 30.00
C ASP A 25 -12.49 -7.29 29.00
N TRP A 26 -13.07 -8.26 28.30
CA TRP A 26 -14.23 -8.05 27.45
C TRP A 26 -15.51 -8.20 28.24
N THR A 27 -16.46 -7.28 28.05
CA THR A 27 -17.87 -7.65 28.27
C THR A 27 -18.33 -8.60 27.16
N PHE A 28 -19.44 -9.30 27.41
CA PHE A 28 -20.04 -10.17 26.40
C PHE A 28 -20.41 -9.38 25.14
N GLU A 29 -20.99 -8.19 25.32
CA GLU A 29 -21.45 -7.30 24.26
C GLU A 29 -20.29 -6.75 23.43
N GLU A 30 -19.24 -6.24 24.07
CA GLU A 30 -18.06 -5.71 23.37
C GLU A 30 -17.38 -6.79 22.52
N ARG A 31 -17.24 -8.01 23.07
CA ARG A 31 -16.66 -9.15 22.33
C ARG A 31 -17.49 -9.47 21.11
N ALA A 32 -18.81 -9.57 21.27
CA ALA A 32 -19.73 -9.88 20.17
C ALA A 32 -19.69 -8.81 19.07
N GLU A 33 -19.63 -7.52 19.44
CA GLU A 33 -19.51 -6.41 18.51
C GLU A 33 -18.18 -6.44 17.75
N ALA A 34 -17.06 -6.68 18.45
CA ALA A 34 -15.74 -6.75 17.84
C ALA A 34 -15.63 -7.91 16.83
N VAL A 35 -16.12 -9.11 17.18
CA VAL A 35 -16.13 -10.25 16.27
C VAL A 35 -16.99 -9.96 15.04
N ARG A 36 -18.23 -9.48 15.26
CA ARG A 36 -19.14 -9.14 14.16
C ARG A 36 -18.56 -8.09 13.22
N TRP A 37 -17.86 -7.10 13.76
CA TRP A 37 -17.18 -6.09 12.94
C TRP A 37 -16.14 -6.72 12.01
N TYR A 38 -15.35 -7.69 12.49
CA TYR A 38 -14.38 -8.42 11.66
C TYR A 38 -15.07 -9.30 10.60
N GLU A 39 -16.15 -10.00 10.96
CA GLU A 39 -16.91 -10.82 10.02
C GLU A 39 -17.48 -10.01 8.85
N LEU A 40 -17.93 -8.79 9.15
CA LEU A 40 -18.53 -7.88 8.17
C LEU A 40 -17.49 -7.08 7.39
N SER A 41 -16.47 -6.56 8.06
CA SER A 41 -15.53 -5.63 7.43
C SER A 41 -14.36 -6.37 6.76
N HIS A 42 -13.93 -7.51 7.33
CA HIS A 42 -12.72 -8.24 6.94
C HIS A 42 -13.05 -9.67 6.43
N GLY A 43 -14.32 -9.99 6.27
CA GLY A 43 -14.77 -11.35 5.98
C GLY A 43 -15.93 -11.43 5.01
N THR A 44 -16.41 -12.65 4.79
CA THR A 44 -17.60 -12.95 4.00
C THR A 44 -18.74 -13.43 4.92
N GLY A 45 -18.83 -12.83 6.11
CA GLY A 45 -19.73 -13.29 7.19
C GLY A 45 -19.07 -14.23 8.20
N ASP A 46 -17.75 -14.38 8.17
CA ASP A 46 -16.95 -15.13 9.15
C ASP A 46 -15.57 -14.45 9.34
N THR A 47 -14.77 -14.93 10.30
CA THR A 47 -13.42 -14.40 10.57
C THR A 47 -12.30 -15.21 9.91
N ARG A 48 -12.58 -16.02 8.88
CA ARG A 48 -11.61 -17.02 8.38
C ARG A 48 -10.32 -16.42 7.84
N PHE A 49 -10.38 -15.19 7.32
CA PHE A 49 -9.21 -14.44 6.80
C PHE A 49 -8.53 -13.59 7.87
N ALA A 50 -9.19 -13.37 9.02
CA ALA A 50 -8.70 -12.56 10.11
C ALA A 50 -8.58 -13.38 11.41
N GLN A 51 -8.08 -14.61 11.33
CA GLN A 51 -8.05 -15.55 12.48
C GLN A 51 -7.25 -15.04 13.68
N PHE A 52 -6.32 -14.11 13.45
CA PHE A 52 -5.61 -13.44 14.54
C PHE A 52 -6.58 -12.69 15.48
N ALA A 53 -7.69 -12.16 14.96
CA ALA A 53 -8.65 -11.40 15.75
C ALA A 53 -9.33 -12.25 16.83
N PRO A 54 -10.08 -13.32 16.51
CA PRO A 54 -10.68 -14.16 17.55
C PRO A 54 -9.63 -14.78 18.48
N TRP A 55 -8.47 -15.17 17.94
CA TRP A 55 -7.38 -15.70 18.78
C TRP A 55 -6.88 -14.67 19.80
N MET A 56 -6.61 -13.42 19.37
CA MET A 56 -6.16 -12.35 20.24
C MET A 56 -7.25 -11.91 21.23
N ILE A 57 -8.51 -11.88 20.81
CA ILE A 57 -9.65 -11.59 21.69
C ILE A 57 -9.69 -12.58 22.86
N ASP A 58 -9.48 -13.86 22.60
CA ASP A 58 -9.57 -14.91 23.62
C ASP A 58 -8.28 -15.05 24.46
N ASN A 59 -7.10 -14.76 23.89
CA ASN A 59 -5.81 -15.05 24.53
C ASN A 59 -5.06 -13.79 25.03
N ASN A 60 -5.39 -12.60 24.53
CA ASN A 60 -4.78 -11.33 24.93
C ASN A 60 -5.76 -10.14 24.75
N PRO A 61 -6.86 -10.13 25.54
CA PRO A 61 -7.96 -9.20 25.33
C PRO A 61 -7.54 -7.73 25.48
N GLY A 62 -6.79 -7.40 26.53
CA GLY A 62 -6.27 -6.05 26.75
C GLY A 62 -5.30 -5.59 25.66
N GLY A 63 -4.45 -6.49 25.17
CA GLY A 63 -3.56 -6.21 24.03
C GLY A 63 -4.35 -5.93 22.75
N PHE A 64 -5.36 -6.73 22.45
CA PHE A 64 -6.21 -6.53 21.28
C PHE A 64 -7.02 -5.24 21.35
N LYS A 65 -7.61 -4.92 22.52
CA LYS A 65 -8.33 -3.64 22.72
C LYS A 65 -7.45 -2.44 22.42
N ARG A 66 -6.21 -2.41 22.93
CA ARG A 66 -5.25 -1.32 22.66
C ARG A 66 -4.83 -1.26 21.20
N TYR A 67 -4.55 -2.40 20.58
CA TYR A 67 -4.27 -2.50 19.15
C TYR A 67 -5.42 -1.92 18.32
N ARG A 68 -6.67 -2.23 18.67
CA ARG A 68 -7.84 -1.68 17.98
C ARG A 68 -8.09 -0.20 18.28
N GLY A 69 -7.76 0.26 19.48
CA GLY A 69 -7.80 1.68 19.85
C GLY A 69 -6.83 2.55 19.05
N LEU A 70 -5.76 1.98 18.49
CA LEU A 70 -4.84 2.68 17.59
C LEU A 70 -5.50 3.05 16.25
N VAL A 71 -6.35 2.18 15.69
CA VAL A 71 -6.86 2.33 14.32
C VAL A 71 -7.69 3.62 14.11
N PRO A 72 -8.58 4.04 15.03
CA PRO A 72 -9.29 5.31 14.93
C PRO A 72 -8.39 6.55 15.08
N ALA A 73 -7.19 6.42 15.66
CA ALA A 73 -6.26 7.54 15.83
C ALA A 73 -5.50 7.86 14.54
N LEU A 74 -5.42 6.91 13.60
CA LEU A 74 -4.82 7.10 12.29
C LEU A 74 -5.67 8.06 11.45
N THR A 75 -5.03 9.06 10.85
CA THR A 75 -5.68 9.97 9.90
C THR A 75 -6.16 9.22 8.65
N SER A 76 -7.02 9.89 7.88
CA SER A 76 -7.55 9.37 6.61
C SER A 76 -7.56 10.50 5.59
N GLU A 77 -6.41 10.93 5.10
CA GLU A 77 -6.35 11.72 3.88
C GLU A 77 -6.18 10.79 2.66
N VAL A 78 -5.58 9.62 2.88
CA VAL A 78 -5.26 8.66 1.82
C VAL A 78 -6.10 7.38 1.95
N PRO A 79 -6.64 6.84 0.84
CA PRO A 79 -7.36 5.56 0.85
C PRO A 79 -6.49 4.36 1.27
N ARG A 80 -6.62 3.90 2.53
CA ARG A 80 -5.64 2.98 3.16
C ARG A 80 -5.59 1.53 2.64
N GLY A 81 -6.73 0.96 2.24
CA GLY A 81 -6.85 -0.50 2.02
C GLY A 81 -5.83 -1.06 1.01
N ILE A 82 -5.54 -0.32 -0.06
CA ILE A 82 -4.60 -0.77 -1.10
C ILE A 82 -3.14 -0.86 -0.63
N PHE A 83 -2.72 -0.11 0.40
CA PHE A 83 -1.35 -0.20 0.92
C PHE A 83 -1.11 -1.53 1.63
N PHE A 84 -2.09 -2.02 2.39
CA PHE A 84 -2.01 -3.34 2.99
C PHE A 84 -2.23 -4.46 1.96
N VAL A 85 -3.12 -4.30 0.97
CA VAL A 85 -3.23 -5.25 -0.16
C VAL A 85 -1.85 -5.45 -0.80
N HIS A 86 -1.13 -4.36 -1.08
CA HIS A 86 0.21 -4.41 -1.66
C HIS A 86 1.23 -5.09 -0.72
N SER A 87 1.40 -4.61 0.51
CA SER A 87 2.41 -5.15 1.42
C SER A 87 2.14 -6.62 1.79
N TYR A 88 0.88 -7.00 1.99
CA TYR A 88 0.51 -8.40 2.24
C TYR A 88 0.71 -9.28 1.01
N ALA A 89 0.42 -8.80 -0.19
CA ALA A 89 0.75 -9.53 -1.42
C ALA A 89 2.26 -9.77 -1.52
N VAL A 90 3.08 -8.71 -1.39
CA VAL A 90 4.55 -8.81 -1.48
C VAL A 90 5.13 -9.79 -0.45
N THR A 91 4.61 -9.79 0.78
CA THR A 91 5.06 -10.70 1.84
C THR A 91 4.45 -12.10 1.76
N ALA A 92 3.53 -12.35 0.82
CA ALA A 92 2.75 -13.57 0.66
C ALA A 92 1.83 -13.90 1.86
N ASN A 93 1.32 -12.88 2.53
CA ASN A 93 0.24 -13.01 3.50
C ASN A 93 -1.11 -13.03 2.75
N ALA A 94 -1.49 -14.19 2.23
CA ALA A 94 -2.65 -14.34 1.36
C ALA A 94 -3.99 -13.99 2.04
N ASP A 95 -4.21 -14.46 3.27
CA ASP A 95 -5.40 -14.12 4.06
C ASP A 95 -5.45 -12.62 4.37
N GLY A 96 -4.29 -12.06 4.72
CA GLY A 96 -4.08 -10.61 4.84
C GLY A 96 -4.56 -9.82 3.64
N CYS A 97 -4.05 -10.21 2.47
CA CYS A 97 -4.41 -9.60 1.21
C CYS A 97 -5.91 -9.71 0.94
N MET A 98 -6.50 -10.88 1.19
CA MET A 98 -7.91 -11.15 0.95
C MET A 98 -8.84 -10.27 1.79
N TYR A 99 -8.61 -10.16 3.10
CA TYR A 99 -9.48 -9.30 3.91
C TYR A 99 -9.33 -7.82 3.57
N GLU A 100 -8.14 -7.36 3.20
CA GLU A 100 -7.93 -5.97 2.79
C GLU A 100 -8.57 -5.66 1.44
N MET A 101 -8.66 -6.64 0.53
CA MET A 101 -9.43 -6.49 -0.70
C MET A 101 -10.92 -6.37 -0.43
N ILE A 102 -11.45 -7.09 0.57
CA ILE A 102 -12.85 -6.94 1.03
C ILE A 102 -13.06 -5.52 1.58
N VAL A 103 -12.19 -5.05 2.48
CA VAL A 103 -12.23 -3.69 3.03
C VAL A 103 -12.15 -2.64 1.91
N ALA A 104 -11.22 -2.81 0.95
CA ALA A 104 -11.06 -1.89 -0.17
C ALA A 104 -12.34 -1.83 -1.03
N ARG A 105 -12.96 -2.98 -1.33
CA ARG A 105 -14.24 -3.01 -2.05
C ARG A 105 -15.32 -2.22 -1.32
N GLN A 106 -15.42 -2.38 0.00
CA GLN A 106 -16.39 -1.64 0.83
C GLN A 106 -16.13 -0.13 0.84
N HIS A 107 -14.88 0.28 0.68
CA HIS A 107 -14.50 1.69 0.53
C HIS A 107 -14.66 2.21 -0.91
N GLY A 108 -15.18 1.41 -1.83
CA GLY A 108 -15.51 1.82 -3.19
C GLY A 108 -14.33 1.73 -4.16
N PHE A 109 -13.27 0.98 -3.82
CA PHE A 109 -12.28 0.62 -4.83
C PHE A 109 -12.90 -0.30 -5.89
N SER A 110 -12.51 -0.10 -7.16
CA SER A 110 -12.89 -1.02 -8.24
C SER A 110 -11.97 -2.24 -8.28
N LYS A 111 -12.45 -3.32 -8.91
CA LYS A 111 -11.63 -4.50 -9.21
C LYS A 111 -10.36 -4.10 -9.96
N ARG A 112 -10.47 -3.17 -10.91
CA ARG A 112 -9.31 -2.70 -11.69
C ARG A 112 -8.23 -2.04 -10.83
N GLN A 113 -8.61 -1.20 -9.87
CA GLN A 113 -7.67 -0.56 -8.94
C GLN A 113 -6.93 -1.60 -8.08
N ILE A 114 -7.63 -2.63 -7.63
CA ILE A 114 -7.02 -3.75 -6.89
C ILE A 114 -6.06 -4.55 -7.77
N LEU A 115 -6.44 -4.85 -9.00
CA LEU A 115 -5.56 -5.54 -9.95
C LEU A 115 -4.30 -4.71 -10.27
N ASP A 116 -4.40 -3.38 -10.39
CA ASP A 116 -3.23 -2.53 -10.58
C ASP A 116 -2.29 -2.55 -9.36
N THR A 117 -2.86 -2.60 -8.16
CA THR A 117 -2.09 -2.75 -6.90
C THR A 117 -1.37 -4.10 -6.85
N LEU A 118 -2.05 -5.20 -7.22
CA LEU A 118 -1.45 -6.54 -7.28
C LEU A 118 -0.39 -6.66 -8.39
N ASN A 119 -0.63 -6.04 -9.55
CA ASN A 119 0.36 -5.97 -10.64
C ASN A 119 1.64 -5.27 -10.17
N PHE A 120 1.51 -4.19 -9.40
CA PHE A 120 2.65 -3.51 -8.80
C PHE A 120 3.34 -4.37 -7.74
N ALA A 121 2.57 -5.05 -6.87
CA ALA A 121 3.11 -5.98 -5.87
C ALA A 121 3.93 -7.13 -6.51
N PHE A 122 3.55 -7.61 -7.69
CA PHE A 122 4.29 -8.63 -8.43
C PHE A 122 5.73 -8.21 -8.80
N LEU A 123 5.99 -6.91 -8.95
CA LEU A 123 7.34 -6.41 -9.22
C LEU A 123 8.32 -6.73 -8.09
N SER A 124 7.85 -6.60 -6.84
CA SER A 124 8.65 -6.82 -5.63
C SER A 124 8.56 -8.27 -5.12
N GLY A 125 7.35 -8.83 -5.09
CA GLY A 125 7.10 -10.16 -4.53
C GLY A 125 7.27 -11.33 -5.51
N GLY A 126 7.25 -11.04 -6.82
CA GLY A 126 7.39 -12.04 -7.88
C GLY A 126 6.31 -13.13 -7.85
N PRO A 127 6.59 -14.31 -8.44
CA PRO A 127 5.62 -15.41 -8.50
C PRO A 127 5.13 -15.90 -7.14
N ARG A 128 5.98 -15.86 -6.10
CA ARG A 128 5.61 -16.27 -4.74
C ARG A 128 4.43 -15.45 -4.21
N ALA A 129 4.48 -14.14 -4.40
CA ALA A 129 3.41 -13.24 -3.96
C ALA A 129 2.08 -13.55 -4.65
N ILE A 130 2.09 -13.63 -5.98
CA ILE A 130 0.85 -13.77 -6.76
C ILE A 130 0.28 -15.18 -6.66
N ASN A 131 1.11 -16.22 -6.55
CA ASN A 131 0.60 -17.57 -6.29
C ASN A 131 -0.18 -17.62 -4.96
N ALA A 132 0.40 -17.05 -3.89
CA ALA A 132 -0.26 -17.00 -2.59
C ALA A 132 -1.60 -16.25 -2.64
N VAL A 133 -1.64 -15.08 -3.31
CA VAL A 133 -2.88 -14.32 -3.50
C VAL A 133 -3.89 -15.10 -4.34
N SER A 134 -3.45 -15.73 -5.43
CA SER A 134 -4.32 -16.49 -6.34
C SER A 134 -4.99 -17.68 -5.64
N ASP A 135 -4.27 -18.39 -4.76
CA ASP A 135 -4.79 -19.57 -4.07
C ASP A 135 -5.96 -19.23 -3.13
N VAL A 136 -5.93 -18.05 -2.50
CA VAL A 136 -6.95 -17.64 -1.52
C VAL A 136 -8.01 -16.73 -2.13
N ALA A 137 -7.58 -15.74 -2.93
CA ALA A 137 -8.44 -14.67 -3.43
C ALA A 137 -8.85 -14.83 -4.90
N GLY A 138 -8.24 -15.75 -5.66
CA GLY A 138 -8.53 -15.95 -7.09
C GLY A 138 -10.03 -16.15 -7.39
N PRO A 139 -10.71 -17.13 -6.78
CA PRO A 139 -12.14 -17.35 -6.99
C PRO A 139 -13.02 -16.13 -6.61
N TRP A 140 -12.60 -15.38 -5.59
CA TRP A 140 -13.32 -14.18 -5.16
C TRP A 140 -13.10 -13.02 -6.13
N LEU A 141 -11.87 -12.83 -6.63
CA LEU A 141 -11.57 -11.85 -7.68
C LEU A 141 -12.31 -12.18 -8.96
N ASP A 142 -12.40 -13.45 -9.36
CA ASP A 142 -13.13 -13.87 -10.56
C ASP A 142 -14.62 -13.53 -10.48
N SER A 143 -15.23 -13.73 -9.31
CA SER A 143 -16.63 -13.37 -9.02
C SER A 143 -16.84 -11.90 -8.65
N TRP A 144 -15.78 -11.10 -8.51
CA TRP A 144 -15.92 -9.67 -8.26
C TRP A 144 -16.45 -8.98 -9.52
N GLU A 145 -17.71 -8.55 -9.41
CA GLU A 145 -18.32 -7.56 -10.30
C GLU A 145 -18.33 -6.19 -9.63
N ASP A 146 -17.87 -5.19 -10.37
CA ASP A 146 -17.93 -3.79 -9.96
C ASP A 146 -19.41 -3.36 -9.92
N LYS A 147 -19.84 -2.87 -8.75
CA LYS A 147 -21.18 -2.31 -8.55
C LYS A 147 -21.23 -0.86 -9.02
N ASP A 148 -22.41 -0.26 -9.05
CA ASP A 148 -22.60 1.15 -9.43
C ASP A 148 -21.74 2.14 -8.62
N ASP A 149 -21.30 1.75 -7.43
CA ASP A 149 -20.43 2.52 -6.53
C ASP A 149 -18.93 2.18 -6.61
N ALA A 150 -18.53 1.25 -7.47
CA ALA A 150 -17.13 0.96 -7.72
C ALA A 150 -16.41 2.16 -8.36
N GLY A 151 -15.16 2.39 -7.95
CA GLY A 151 -14.35 3.52 -8.41
C GLY A 151 -14.76 4.87 -7.82
N ARG A 152 -15.71 4.91 -6.87
CA ARG A 152 -16.11 6.15 -6.17
C ARG A 152 -15.21 6.49 -4.97
N ILE A 153 -14.07 5.82 -4.84
CA ILE A 153 -13.05 6.27 -3.90
C ILE A 153 -12.59 7.67 -4.29
N VAL A 154 -12.55 8.58 -3.32
CA VAL A 154 -12.10 9.95 -3.53
C VAL A 154 -10.63 10.00 -3.16
N PHE A 155 -9.78 10.32 -4.13
CA PHE A 155 -8.38 10.65 -3.88
C PHE A 155 -8.25 12.15 -3.57
N PRO A 156 -7.13 12.60 -2.99
CA PRO A 156 -6.80 14.02 -2.89
C PRO A 156 -6.97 14.74 -4.23
N ALA A 157 -7.46 15.98 -4.19
CA ALA A 157 -7.94 16.68 -5.38
C ALA A 157 -6.84 17.02 -6.40
N ASP A 158 -5.60 17.14 -5.93
CA ASP A 158 -4.39 17.39 -6.71
C ASP A 158 -3.76 16.10 -7.28
N TRP A 159 -4.32 14.93 -6.95
CA TRP A 159 -3.85 13.66 -7.50
C TRP A 159 -4.43 13.41 -8.87
N SER A 160 -3.62 12.79 -9.73
CA SER A 160 -4.00 12.56 -11.13
C SER A 160 -3.53 11.21 -11.62
N ILE A 161 -4.31 10.63 -12.54
CA ILE A 161 -3.94 9.44 -13.28
C ILE A 161 -3.09 9.91 -14.47
N ASP A 162 -1.80 9.62 -14.40
CA ASP A 162 -0.85 9.97 -15.46
C ASP A 162 0.23 8.88 -15.57
N PRO A 163 -0.05 7.82 -16.36
CA PRO A 163 0.90 6.73 -16.58
C PRO A 163 2.20 7.18 -17.27
N SER A 164 2.18 8.33 -17.95
CA SER A 164 3.34 8.80 -18.73
C SER A 164 4.52 9.21 -17.85
N GLU A 165 4.25 9.56 -16.58
CA GLU A 165 5.27 9.87 -15.56
C GLU A 165 6.32 8.74 -15.43
N PHE A 166 5.86 7.50 -15.57
CA PHE A 166 6.70 6.31 -15.38
C PHE A 166 7.42 5.86 -16.65
N VAL A 167 7.16 6.46 -17.82
CA VAL A 167 7.80 6.06 -19.07
C VAL A 167 9.24 6.58 -19.12
N SER A 168 10.20 5.67 -19.31
CA SER A 168 11.63 6.04 -19.42
C SER A 168 12.03 6.44 -20.85
N GLY A 169 11.26 6.03 -21.86
CA GLY A 169 11.59 6.24 -23.27
C GLY A 169 12.48 5.14 -23.86
N LEU A 170 12.62 4.01 -23.17
CA LEU A 170 13.32 2.82 -23.67
C LEU A 170 12.72 2.29 -24.99
N ASP A 171 13.58 1.78 -25.86
CA ASP A 171 13.16 1.06 -27.06
C ASP A 171 12.63 -0.33 -26.67
N THR A 172 11.32 -0.53 -26.82
CA THR A 172 10.65 -1.80 -26.48
C THR A 172 10.79 -2.88 -27.55
N THR A 173 11.33 -2.56 -28.72
CA THR A 173 11.41 -3.50 -29.86
C THR A 173 12.61 -4.46 -29.78
N GLN A 174 13.59 -4.16 -28.90
CA GLN A 174 14.78 -4.98 -28.73
C GLN A 174 15.21 -5.07 -27.26
N ILE A 175 15.77 -6.21 -26.88
CA ILE A 175 16.22 -6.49 -25.51
C ILE A 175 17.65 -6.00 -25.20
N PRO A 176 18.62 -6.05 -26.14
CA PRO A 176 19.91 -5.39 -25.93
C PRO A 176 19.74 -3.90 -25.59
N VAL A 177 20.62 -3.40 -24.72
CA VAL A 177 20.67 -1.98 -24.35
C VAL A 177 21.48 -1.25 -25.40
N SER A 178 20.86 -0.29 -26.06
CA SER A 178 21.54 0.68 -26.92
C SER A 178 22.08 1.86 -26.09
N ASP A 179 22.96 2.68 -26.67
CA ASP A 179 23.42 3.92 -26.04
C ASP A 179 22.24 4.87 -25.72
N ALA A 180 21.22 4.88 -26.57
CA ALA A 180 19.99 5.63 -26.35
C ALA A 180 19.19 5.11 -25.15
N ASP A 181 19.12 3.79 -24.97
CA ASP A 181 18.47 3.17 -23.81
C ASP A 181 19.20 3.51 -22.50
N GLU A 182 20.54 3.47 -22.50
CA GLU A 182 21.33 3.88 -21.35
C GLU A 182 21.09 5.35 -20.99
N ALA A 183 21.11 6.25 -21.98
CA ALA A 183 20.81 7.66 -21.76
C ALA A 183 19.39 7.87 -21.21
N ALA A 184 18.40 7.15 -21.76
CA ALA A 184 17.01 7.19 -21.33
C ALA A 184 16.83 6.73 -19.88
N LEU A 185 17.48 5.64 -19.48
CA LEU A 185 17.46 5.12 -18.10
C LEU A 185 18.03 6.12 -17.10
N ARG A 186 19.19 6.71 -17.43
CA ARG A 186 19.81 7.75 -16.59
C ARG A 186 18.92 8.98 -16.48
N ALA A 187 18.40 9.47 -17.60
CA ALA A 187 17.52 10.63 -17.62
C ALA A 187 16.22 10.40 -16.83
N TRP A 188 15.65 9.19 -16.91
CA TRP A 188 14.48 8.83 -16.11
C TRP A 188 14.79 8.85 -14.62
N HIS A 189 15.92 8.25 -14.20
CA HIS A 189 16.30 8.24 -12.79
C HIS A 189 16.58 9.64 -12.24
N GLU A 190 17.28 10.47 -13.01
CA GLU A 190 17.53 11.88 -12.66
C GLU A 190 16.20 12.64 -12.52
N ARG A 191 15.26 12.45 -13.44
CA ARG A 191 13.94 13.09 -13.37
C ARG A 191 13.14 12.63 -12.16
N VAL A 192 13.01 11.32 -11.95
CA VAL A 192 12.08 10.73 -10.97
C VAL A 192 12.69 10.61 -9.57
N ASN A 193 14.00 10.52 -9.42
CA ASN A 193 14.66 10.37 -8.12
C ASN A 193 15.62 11.53 -7.79
N SER A 194 15.71 12.55 -8.65
CA SER A 194 16.61 13.70 -8.54
C SER A 194 18.11 13.36 -8.55
N GLU A 195 18.45 12.12 -8.89
CA GLU A 195 19.82 11.65 -9.09
C GLU A 195 19.81 10.37 -9.94
N VAL A 196 20.95 10.02 -10.53
CA VAL A 196 21.20 8.67 -11.08
C VAL A 196 21.82 7.78 -10.00
N PRO A 197 21.08 6.79 -9.44
CA PRO A 197 21.64 5.92 -8.42
C PRO A 197 22.79 5.08 -8.97
N ARG A 198 23.81 4.83 -8.15
CA ARG A 198 24.98 4.01 -8.52
C ARG A 198 24.63 2.63 -9.09
N PHE A 199 23.51 2.05 -8.67
CA PHE A 199 23.10 0.73 -9.16
C PHE A 199 22.76 0.74 -10.65
N VAL A 200 22.33 1.88 -11.21
CA VAL A 200 21.98 2.03 -12.63
C VAL A 200 23.19 1.70 -13.49
N ASP A 201 24.31 2.39 -13.26
CA ASP A 201 25.57 2.22 -13.96
C ASP A 201 26.14 0.82 -13.78
N LEU A 202 26.09 0.33 -12.54
CA LEU A 202 26.58 -1.00 -12.20
C LEU A 202 25.78 -2.09 -12.95
N TRP A 203 24.45 -1.99 -12.96
CA TRP A 203 23.59 -2.98 -13.59
C TRP A 203 23.60 -2.90 -15.12
N LEU A 204 23.71 -1.70 -15.70
CA LEU A 204 23.94 -1.53 -17.13
C LEU A 204 25.21 -2.25 -17.58
N LYS A 205 26.31 -2.03 -16.86
CA LYS A 205 27.62 -2.66 -17.14
C LYS A 205 27.59 -4.18 -16.98
N LEU A 206 27.00 -4.67 -15.89
CA LEU A 206 27.05 -6.10 -15.57
C LEU A 206 25.98 -6.92 -16.30
N ARG A 207 24.78 -6.35 -16.49
CA ARG A 207 23.56 -7.08 -16.88
C ARG A 207 22.55 -6.18 -17.62
N GLY A 208 23.01 -5.29 -18.50
CA GLY A 208 22.17 -4.31 -19.21
C GLY A 208 20.84 -4.84 -19.73
N PRO A 209 20.81 -5.92 -20.54
CA PRO A 209 19.55 -6.48 -21.05
C PRO A 209 18.56 -6.90 -19.94
N GLY A 210 19.06 -7.44 -18.83
CA GLY A 210 18.25 -7.81 -17.68
C GLY A 210 17.70 -6.59 -16.93
N TYR A 211 18.48 -5.53 -16.81
CA TYR A 211 18.04 -4.28 -16.20
C TYR A 211 17.00 -3.55 -17.04
N LYS A 212 17.20 -3.48 -18.38
CA LYS A 212 16.18 -2.98 -19.32
C LYS A 212 14.87 -3.77 -19.22
N ALA A 213 14.95 -5.10 -19.23
CA ALA A 213 13.76 -5.94 -19.05
C ALA A 213 13.05 -5.69 -17.71
N ASN A 214 13.80 -5.48 -16.62
CA ASN A 214 13.23 -5.12 -15.32
C ASN A 214 12.50 -3.77 -15.37
N ARG A 215 13.12 -2.75 -15.98
CA ARG A 215 12.51 -1.43 -16.17
C ARG A 215 11.22 -1.51 -16.99
N LEU A 216 11.24 -2.24 -18.10
CA LEU A 216 10.05 -2.42 -18.94
C LEU A 216 8.91 -3.13 -18.19
N ARG A 217 9.21 -4.06 -17.27
CA ARG A 217 8.19 -4.65 -16.39
C ARG A 217 7.56 -3.61 -15.46
N TYR A 218 8.37 -2.72 -14.89
CA TYR A 218 7.87 -1.63 -14.05
C TYR A 218 6.95 -0.69 -14.84
N GLU A 219 7.36 -0.31 -16.06
CA GLU A 219 6.54 0.53 -16.95
C GLU A 219 5.24 -0.15 -17.34
N GLN A 220 5.27 -1.44 -17.66
CA GLN A 220 4.06 -2.18 -17.98
C GLN A 220 3.08 -2.26 -16.81
N ALA A 221 3.58 -2.38 -15.57
CA ALA A 221 2.74 -2.42 -14.37
C ALA A 221 2.08 -1.06 -14.06
N THR A 222 2.62 0.03 -14.61
CA THR A 222 2.14 1.40 -14.37
C THR A 222 1.47 2.02 -15.61
N SER A 223 1.67 1.48 -16.81
CA SER A 223 1.19 2.05 -18.09
C SER A 223 -0.31 1.95 -18.30
N SER A 224 -0.96 0.95 -17.68
CA SER A 224 -2.40 0.73 -17.77
C SER A 224 -3.11 1.06 -16.44
N ALA A 225 -2.43 1.81 -15.59
CA ALA A 225 -2.90 2.20 -14.28
C ALA A 225 -4.18 3.05 -14.34
N VAL A 226 -5.14 2.72 -13.49
CA VAL A 226 -6.27 3.60 -13.14
C VAL A 226 -6.08 4.24 -11.76
N LEU A 227 -4.96 3.97 -11.10
CA LEU A 227 -4.57 4.61 -9.84
C LEU A 227 -3.83 5.93 -10.13
N PRO A 228 -3.97 6.95 -9.26
CA PRO A 228 -3.16 8.16 -9.37
C PRO A 228 -1.66 7.84 -9.28
N LYS A 229 -0.84 8.60 -10.00
CA LYS A 229 0.62 8.36 -10.03
C LYS A 229 1.27 8.47 -8.64
N GLN A 230 0.69 9.27 -7.74
CA GLN A 230 1.11 9.42 -6.35
C GLN A 230 1.01 8.12 -5.54
N ILE A 231 0.13 7.19 -5.91
CA ILE A 231 -0.04 5.93 -5.16
C ILE A 231 1.22 5.06 -5.23
N TYR A 232 1.91 5.00 -6.36
CA TYR A 232 3.06 4.10 -6.54
C TYR A 232 4.25 4.35 -5.61
N PRO A 233 4.75 5.59 -5.43
CA PRO A 233 5.76 5.84 -4.42
C PRO A 233 5.22 5.58 -3.01
N LEU A 234 3.95 5.86 -2.71
CA LEU A 234 3.37 5.59 -1.40
C LEU A 234 3.20 4.08 -1.10
N LEU A 235 2.88 3.24 -2.09
CA LEU A 235 2.90 1.78 -1.97
C LEU A 235 4.31 1.27 -1.65
N THR A 236 5.31 1.85 -2.31
CA THR A 236 6.73 1.53 -2.07
C THR A 236 7.18 1.98 -0.68
N MET A 237 6.76 3.18 -0.27
CA MET A 237 7.05 3.74 1.06
C MET A 237 6.42 2.90 2.17
N HIS A 238 5.13 2.55 2.03
CA HIS A 238 4.42 1.69 2.97
C HIS A 238 5.13 0.34 3.10
N LEU A 239 5.51 -0.30 2.00
CA LEU A 239 6.28 -1.56 2.03
C LEU A 239 7.62 -1.38 2.75
N GLY A 240 8.37 -0.33 2.43
CA GLY A 240 9.65 -0.03 3.09
C GLY A 240 9.49 0.14 4.59
N ALA A 241 8.50 0.91 5.05
CA ALA A 241 8.22 1.09 6.47
C ALA A 241 7.73 -0.21 7.12
N PHE A 242 6.87 -0.97 6.45
CA PHE A 242 6.32 -2.24 6.90
C PHE A 242 7.42 -3.28 7.16
N GLU A 243 8.42 -3.34 6.28
CA GLU A 243 9.59 -4.24 6.38
C GLU A 243 10.74 -3.66 7.23
N ALA A 244 10.60 -2.44 7.78
CA ALA A 244 11.66 -1.70 8.45
C ALA A 244 12.93 -1.52 7.59
N ASN A 245 12.74 -1.18 6.32
CA ASN A 245 13.79 -0.98 5.33
C ASN A 245 13.94 0.53 4.96
N PRO A 246 14.83 1.28 5.64
CA PRO A 246 14.98 2.71 5.43
C PRO A 246 15.48 3.05 4.01
N ALA A 247 16.22 2.16 3.35
CA ALA A 247 16.68 2.41 1.98
C ALA A 247 15.52 2.49 0.97
N VAL A 248 14.49 1.65 1.15
CA VAL A 248 13.28 1.68 0.33
C VAL A 248 12.46 2.94 0.62
N VAL A 249 12.33 3.33 1.89
CA VAL A 249 11.63 4.57 2.28
C VAL A 249 12.30 5.80 1.67
N ARG A 250 13.63 5.93 1.75
CA ARG A 250 14.36 7.04 1.09
C ARG A 250 14.13 7.09 -0.41
N TYR A 251 14.20 5.93 -1.07
CA TYR A 251 13.97 5.85 -2.50
C TYR A 251 12.55 6.33 -2.85
N ALA A 252 11.55 5.87 -2.10
CA ALA A 252 10.16 6.28 -2.27
C ALA A 252 9.92 7.77 -1.97
N LEU A 253 10.58 8.36 -0.97
CA LEU A 253 10.49 9.79 -0.66
C LEU A 253 10.99 10.65 -1.82
N ARG A 254 12.10 10.27 -2.46
CA ARG A 254 12.61 10.99 -3.64
C ARG A 254 11.63 10.94 -4.80
N GLN A 255 11.04 9.77 -5.05
CA GLN A 255 9.98 9.62 -6.05
C GLN A 255 8.76 10.47 -5.74
N ALA A 256 8.30 10.44 -4.49
CA ALA A 256 7.17 11.23 -4.04
C ALA A 256 7.42 12.73 -4.26
N LYS A 257 8.65 13.19 -3.98
CA LYS A 257 9.03 14.60 -4.15
C LYS A 257 9.06 15.02 -5.62
N SER A 258 9.57 14.16 -6.51
CA SER A 258 9.62 14.44 -7.95
C SER A 258 8.23 14.44 -8.60
N ILE A 259 7.37 13.49 -8.23
CA ILE A 259 6.02 13.34 -8.79
C ILE A 259 5.10 14.51 -8.39
N GLY A 260 5.27 15.03 -7.16
CA GLY A 260 4.48 16.13 -6.64
C GLY A 260 3.04 15.75 -6.24
N GLY A 261 2.34 16.69 -5.60
CA GLY A 261 0.98 16.50 -5.06
C GLY A 261 0.93 15.58 -3.82
N ILE A 262 2.08 15.24 -3.23
CA ILE A 262 2.15 14.47 -1.98
C ILE A 262 2.54 15.45 -0.89
N SER A 263 1.63 15.71 0.04
CA SER A 263 1.87 16.53 1.22
C SER A 263 2.68 15.77 2.28
N ARG A 264 3.21 16.50 3.26
CA ARG A 264 3.82 15.89 4.44
C ARG A 264 2.85 14.99 5.20
N ASN A 265 1.59 15.37 5.29
CA ASN A 265 0.56 14.57 5.98
C ASN A 265 0.33 13.23 5.29
N HIS A 266 0.29 13.19 3.95
CA HIS A 266 0.20 11.92 3.22
C HIS A 266 1.37 10.99 3.57
N ILE A 267 2.59 11.51 3.68
CA ILE A 267 3.78 10.72 4.04
C ILE A 267 3.68 10.17 5.46
N VAL A 268 3.35 11.03 6.43
CA VAL A 268 3.21 10.65 7.84
C VAL A 268 2.14 9.58 7.99
N GLU A 269 0.97 9.75 7.37
CA GLU A 269 -0.12 8.77 7.41
C GLU A 269 0.30 7.41 6.82
N ILE A 270 1.02 7.39 5.71
CA ILE A 270 1.47 6.15 5.07
C ILE A 270 2.53 5.42 5.90
N ILE A 271 3.41 6.15 6.58
CA ILE A 271 4.39 5.56 7.48
C ILE A 271 3.71 5.05 8.76
N ASP A 272 2.80 5.84 9.35
CA ASP A 272 2.06 5.49 10.57
C ASP A 272 1.18 4.25 10.36
N THR A 273 0.49 4.16 9.23
CA THR A 273 -0.29 2.96 8.87
C THR A 273 0.57 1.70 8.78
N ALA A 274 1.81 1.80 8.29
CA ALA A 274 2.73 0.65 8.28
C ALA A 274 3.14 0.22 9.70
N PHE A 275 3.20 1.15 10.66
CA PHE A 275 3.54 0.87 12.06
C PHE A 275 2.43 0.16 12.85
N VAL A 276 1.23 0.07 12.31
CA VAL A 276 0.17 -0.82 12.84
C VAL A 276 0.67 -2.27 12.96
N GLN A 277 1.62 -2.68 12.12
CA GLN A 277 2.25 -4.01 12.13
C GLN A 277 3.65 -3.99 12.75
N GLY A 278 3.86 -3.15 13.78
CA GLY A 278 5.16 -2.96 14.42
C GLY A 278 5.05 -2.38 15.82
N ASN A 279 6.19 -1.92 16.33
CA ASN A 279 6.27 -1.14 17.55
C ASN A 279 7.38 -0.08 17.39
N GLU A 280 7.77 0.56 18.50
CA GLU A 280 8.76 1.64 18.55
C GLU A 280 10.11 1.31 17.86
N TRP A 281 10.56 0.04 17.82
CA TRP A 281 11.83 -0.25 17.12
C TRP A 281 11.73 -0.03 15.61
N LYS A 282 10.57 -0.28 14.99
CA LYS A 282 10.36 0.04 13.56
C LYS A 282 10.38 1.54 13.34
N MET A 283 9.77 2.29 14.26
CA MET A 283 9.79 3.75 14.24
C MET A 283 11.24 4.25 14.33
N ALA A 284 12.03 3.74 15.27
CA ALA A 284 13.44 4.12 15.42
C ALA A 284 14.29 3.79 14.17
N VAL A 285 13.98 2.72 13.44
CA VAL A 285 14.73 2.38 12.20
C VAL A 285 14.33 3.25 11.01
N ILE A 286 13.05 3.64 10.93
CA ILE A 286 12.50 4.38 9.78
C ILE A 286 12.59 5.89 9.97
N LEU A 287 12.31 6.39 11.18
CA LEU A 287 12.25 7.81 11.54
C LEU A 287 13.56 8.28 12.20
N ASP A 288 14.70 7.86 11.65
CA ASP A 288 16.02 8.30 12.09
C ASP A 288 16.82 8.90 10.93
N GLY A 289 17.77 9.76 11.28
CA GLY A 289 18.67 10.45 10.35
C GLY A 289 17.96 11.17 9.21
N ASP A 290 18.41 10.90 7.99
CA ASP A 290 18.03 11.67 6.81
C ASP A 290 16.56 11.52 6.38
N ILE A 291 15.89 10.43 6.80
CA ILE A 291 14.46 10.25 6.56
C ILE A 291 13.66 11.22 7.42
N ALA A 292 13.95 11.30 8.71
CA ALA A 292 13.28 12.24 9.62
C ALA A 292 13.49 13.68 9.16
N ASP A 293 14.73 14.06 8.86
CA ASP A 293 15.07 15.39 8.34
C ASP A 293 14.27 15.72 7.06
N THR A 294 14.16 14.76 6.14
CA THR A 294 13.41 14.95 4.88
C THR A 294 11.92 15.18 5.12
N ILE A 295 11.32 14.47 6.08
CA ILE A 295 9.90 14.60 6.40
C ILE A 295 9.63 15.92 7.12
N GLU A 296 10.49 16.32 8.07
CA GLU A 296 10.35 17.57 8.82
C GLU A 296 10.39 18.80 7.91
N HIS A 297 11.26 18.77 6.89
CA HIS A 297 11.45 19.83 5.90
C HIS A 297 10.71 19.56 4.58
N TRP A 298 9.64 18.75 4.62
CA TRP A 298 8.81 18.53 3.44
C TRP A 298 7.97 19.77 3.15
N ASP A 299 8.22 20.39 2.00
CA ASP A 299 7.45 21.54 1.51
C ASP A 299 6.13 21.03 0.88
N ASP A 300 5.00 21.55 1.35
CA ASP A 300 3.66 21.28 0.81
C ASP A 300 3.37 22.11 -0.46
#